data_AF-A0A9W8GRE3-F1
#
_entry.id   AF-A0A9W8GRE3-F1
#
_cell.length_a   1.000
_cell.length_b   1.000
_cell.length_c   1.000
_cell.angle_alpha   90.00
_cell.angle_beta   90.00
_cell.angle_gamma   90.00
#
_symmetry.space_group_name_H-M   'P 1'
#
loop_
_entity.id
_entity.type
_entity.pdbx_description
1 polymer ?
#
loop_
_entity_poly.entity_id
_entity_poly.type
_entity_poly.pdbx_seq_one_letter_code
_entity_poly.pdbx_strand_id
1 'polypeptide(L)'
;GVADGSVYALGDCATVEYPHLLNHITELFDSAHHVGNTEITRTEFRVFVKEAAAKYPNAASHLLTLERDFDSFDTDGNGRISIDEFEHMLEYVDSKLTALPALAQVASQEGVYLGHGLSHLAAIYASDEDTRRKVEASPEARRGVEAQAVAPFMYHHRGTLAYLGRAAAADFGEGRAYRGSNLAAKYLWRSVYWSQQVSLRTRLLLAMDWLKELLFGRDISKF
;
A
#
# COMPACT_ATOMS: atom_id res chain seq x y z
N GLY A 1 -5.46 -19.37 -5.85
CA GLY A 1 -6.20 -18.56 -6.84
C GLY A 1 -6.64 -19.42 -8.01
N VAL A 2 -7.44 -18.88 -8.93
CA VAL A 2 -7.81 -19.54 -10.18
C VAL A 2 -6.68 -19.34 -11.20
N ALA A 3 -6.35 -20.38 -11.97
CA ALA A 3 -5.18 -20.36 -12.88
C ALA A 3 -5.29 -19.28 -13.96
N ASP A 4 -6.50 -18.99 -14.41
CA ASP A 4 -6.84 -18.03 -15.47
C ASP A 4 -6.71 -16.55 -15.08
N GLY A 5 -6.48 -16.24 -13.80
CA GLY A 5 -6.39 -14.86 -13.31
C GLY A 5 -7.72 -14.09 -13.35
N SER A 6 -8.87 -14.78 -13.45
CA SER A 6 -10.17 -14.12 -13.60
C SER A 6 -10.82 -13.65 -12.30
N VAL A 7 -10.29 -14.09 -11.16
CA VAL A 7 -10.86 -13.84 -9.83
C VAL A 7 -9.99 -12.86 -9.05
N TYR A 8 -10.61 -11.80 -8.55
CA TYR A 8 -9.98 -10.77 -7.72
C TYR A 8 -10.57 -10.82 -6.30
N ALA A 9 -9.77 -10.45 -5.30
CA ALA A 9 -10.20 -10.31 -3.92
C ALA A 9 -9.56 -9.04 -3.32
N LEU A 10 -10.24 -8.43 -2.34
CA LEU A 10 -9.80 -7.20 -1.67
C LEU A 10 -10.34 -7.13 -0.25
N GLY A 11 -9.76 -6.27 0.57
CA GLY A 11 -10.11 -6.08 1.97
C GLY A 11 -9.70 -7.27 2.84
N ASP A 12 -10.37 -7.41 3.98
CA ASP A 12 -9.97 -8.33 5.05
C ASP A 12 -10.07 -9.83 4.67
N CYS A 13 -10.67 -10.17 3.53
CA CYS A 13 -10.73 -11.55 3.03
C CYS A 13 -9.54 -11.95 2.15
N ALA A 14 -8.62 -11.03 1.89
CA ALA A 14 -7.46 -11.23 1.04
C ALA A 14 -6.19 -10.66 1.67
N THR A 15 -5.05 -11.14 1.18
CA THR A 15 -3.74 -10.59 1.53
C THR A 15 -2.95 -10.46 0.25
N VAL A 16 -2.36 -9.28 0.04
CA VAL A 16 -1.42 -9.08 -1.06
C VAL A 16 -0.13 -9.79 -0.70
N GLU A 17 0.17 -10.88 -1.41
CA GLU A 17 1.47 -11.55 -1.30
C GLU A 17 2.52 -10.73 -2.04
N TYR A 18 3.63 -10.45 -1.37
CA TYR A 18 4.77 -9.80 -1.98
C TYR A 18 5.66 -10.86 -2.63
N PRO A 19 6.23 -10.59 -3.81
CA PRO A 19 7.27 -11.46 -4.35
C PRO A 19 8.43 -11.47 -3.35
N HIS A 20 8.78 -12.65 -2.84
CA HIS A 20 9.98 -12.84 -2.03
C HIS A 20 11.18 -12.38 -2.86
N LEU A 21 11.78 -11.25 -2.48
CA LEU A 21 12.87 -10.64 -3.24
C LEU A 21 14.07 -11.58 -3.32
N LEU A 22 14.24 -12.43 -2.30
CA LEU A 22 15.24 -13.50 -2.28
C LEU A 22 15.14 -14.46 -3.47
N ASN A 23 13.93 -14.78 -3.93
CA ASN A 23 13.76 -15.69 -5.07
C ASN A 23 14.29 -15.08 -6.38
N HIS A 24 14.44 -13.76 -6.42
CA HIS A 24 14.96 -13.00 -7.54
C HIS A 24 16.34 -12.40 -7.23
N ILE A 25 17.05 -12.90 -6.21
CA ILE A 25 18.33 -12.34 -5.76
C ILE A 25 19.34 -12.23 -6.90
N THR A 26 19.45 -13.26 -7.74
CA THR A 26 20.39 -13.28 -8.87
C THR A 26 20.04 -12.23 -9.92
N GLU A 27 18.76 -12.14 -10.31
CA GLU A 27 18.29 -11.12 -11.25
C GLU A 27 18.48 -9.71 -10.71
N LEU A 28 18.20 -9.50 -9.42
CA LEU A 28 18.32 -8.21 -8.74
C LEU A 28 19.79 -7.80 -8.58
N PHE A 29 20.65 -8.74 -8.19
CA PHE A 29 22.08 -8.53 -8.04
C PHE A 29 22.73 -8.25 -9.40
N ASP A 30 22.39 -9.03 -10.44
CA ASP A 30 22.90 -8.83 -11.80
C ASP A 30 22.43 -7.50 -12.39
N SER A 31 21.20 -7.07 -12.07
CA SER A 31 20.70 -5.76 -12.49
C SER A 31 21.40 -4.59 -11.79
N ALA A 32 21.87 -4.79 -10.56
CA ALA A 32 22.59 -3.79 -9.78
C ALA A 32 24.05 -3.63 -10.22
N HIS A 33 24.61 -4.64 -10.88
CA HIS A 33 26.03 -4.79 -11.10
C HIS A 33 26.45 -4.51 -12.56
N HIS A 34 27.54 -3.77 -12.76
CA HIS A 34 28.16 -3.61 -14.08
C HIS A 34 29.14 -4.76 -14.38
N VAL A 35 28.67 -5.81 -15.07
CA VAL A 35 29.39 -6.97 -15.66
C VAL A 35 30.86 -7.15 -15.19
N GLY A 36 31.09 -8.07 -14.24
CA GLY A 36 32.44 -8.55 -13.85
C GLY A 36 32.95 -8.34 -12.41
N ASN A 37 32.21 -7.74 -11.47
CA ASN A 37 32.54 -7.70 -10.04
C ASN A 37 31.62 -8.64 -9.25
N THR A 38 32.15 -9.13 -8.14
CA THR A 38 31.47 -9.94 -7.12
C THR A 38 30.85 -9.09 -6.00
N GLU A 39 30.93 -7.77 -6.10
CA GLU A 39 30.60 -6.81 -5.05
C GLU A 39 29.92 -5.57 -5.66
N ILE A 40 28.92 -5.04 -4.95
CA ILE A 40 28.18 -3.84 -5.34
C ILE A 40 28.75 -2.62 -4.59
N THR A 41 29.15 -1.59 -5.33
CA THR A 41 29.59 -0.33 -4.72
C THR A 41 28.43 0.49 -4.19
N ARG A 42 28.67 1.39 -3.23
CA ARG A 42 27.63 2.27 -2.68
C ARG A 42 26.87 3.09 -3.74
N THR A 43 27.54 3.47 -4.83
CA THR A 43 26.91 4.19 -5.95
C THR A 43 25.97 3.31 -6.76
N GLU A 44 26.40 2.09 -7.07
CA GLU A 44 25.59 1.08 -7.78
C GLU A 44 24.40 0.67 -6.91
N PHE A 45 24.64 0.45 -5.62
CA PHE A 45 23.59 0.17 -4.65
C PHE A 45 22.50 1.23 -4.63
N ARG A 46 22.88 2.51 -4.70
CA ARG A 46 21.93 3.63 -4.73
C ARG A 46 21.07 3.65 -5.99
N VAL A 47 21.62 3.22 -7.12
CA VAL A 47 20.88 3.07 -8.38
C VAL A 47 19.93 1.88 -8.26
N PHE A 48 20.45 0.74 -7.80
CA PHE A 48 19.67 -0.47 -7.54
C PHE A 48 18.46 -0.21 -6.64
N VAL A 49 18.64 0.43 -5.49
CA VAL A 49 17.53 0.72 -4.55
C VAL A 49 16.43 1.54 -5.23
N LYS A 50 16.80 2.51 -6.08
CA LYS A 50 15.82 3.33 -6.82
C LYS A 50 15.07 2.54 -7.88
N GLU A 51 15.79 1.70 -8.62
CA GLU A 51 15.18 0.84 -9.66
C GLU A 51 14.30 -0.24 -9.03
N ALA A 52 14.77 -0.88 -7.96
CA ALA A 52 14.01 -1.85 -7.19
C ALA A 52 12.77 -1.20 -6.56
N ALA A 53 12.88 0.02 -6.01
CA ALA A 53 11.71 0.75 -5.48
C ALA A 53 10.69 1.12 -6.58
N ALA A 54 11.15 1.39 -7.81
CA ALA A 54 10.26 1.62 -8.95
C ALA A 54 9.60 0.32 -9.43
N LYS A 55 10.33 -0.80 -9.44
CA LYS A 55 9.84 -2.12 -9.85
C LYS A 55 8.90 -2.74 -8.80
N TYR A 56 9.16 -2.49 -7.53
CA TYR A 56 8.38 -2.98 -6.39
C TYR A 56 7.88 -1.80 -5.53
N PRO A 57 6.85 -1.05 -5.99
CA PRO A 57 6.37 0.15 -5.30
C PRO A 57 5.92 -0.11 -3.86
N ASN A 58 5.45 -1.33 -3.58
CA ASN A 58 5.01 -1.73 -2.24
C ASN A 58 6.16 -1.95 -1.25
N ALA A 59 7.36 -2.29 -1.75
CA ALA A 59 8.56 -2.40 -0.95
C ALA A 59 9.37 -1.09 -0.92
N ALA A 60 8.96 -0.08 -1.69
CA ALA A 60 9.73 1.14 -1.92
C ALA A 60 10.16 1.84 -0.62
N SER A 61 9.28 1.94 0.38
CA SER A 61 9.62 2.56 1.67
C SER A 61 10.75 1.82 2.39
N HIS A 62 10.68 0.48 2.42
CA HIS A 62 11.69 -0.37 3.04
C HIS A 62 12.98 -0.38 2.23
N LEU A 63 12.90 -0.48 0.91
CA LEU A 63 14.05 -0.41 0.00
C LEU A 63 14.80 0.91 0.12
N LEU A 64 14.09 2.05 0.12
CA LEU A 64 14.69 3.37 0.32
C LEU A 64 15.34 3.53 1.69
N THR A 65 14.88 2.77 2.69
CA THR A 65 15.51 2.77 4.02
C THR A 65 16.86 2.06 4.00
N LEU A 66 17.06 1.05 3.13
CA LEU A 66 18.34 0.35 2.99
C LEU A 66 19.47 1.28 2.54
N GLU A 67 19.17 2.29 1.71
CA GLU A 67 20.17 3.30 1.32
C GLU A 67 20.78 3.98 2.54
N ARG A 68 19.96 4.28 3.55
CA ARG A 68 20.41 4.91 4.80
C ARG A 68 21.15 3.92 5.70
N ASP A 69 20.73 2.67 5.68
CA ASP A 69 21.21 1.63 6.57
C ASP A 69 22.32 0.75 5.91
N PHE A 70 22.89 1.20 4.78
CA PHE A 70 23.95 0.50 4.01
C PHE A 70 25.11 0.02 4.90
N ASP A 71 25.61 0.90 5.76
CA ASP A 71 26.77 0.63 6.62
C ASP A 71 26.47 -0.43 7.70
N SER A 72 25.20 -0.78 7.90
CA SER A 72 24.81 -1.86 8.83
C SER A 72 24.85 -3.25 8.20
N PHE A 73 24.86 -3.32 6.86
CA PHE A 73 24.92 -4.58 6.11
C PHE A 73 26.34 -4.88 5.60
N ASP A 74 27.17 -3.86 5.40
CA ASP A 74 28.62 -3.96 5.14
C ASP A 74 29.34 -4.45 6.42
N THR A 75 29.45 -5.77 6.58
CA THR A 75 29.92 -6.41 7.81
C THR A 75 31.44 -6.43 7.89
N ASP A 76 32.12 -6.47 6.74
CA ASP A 76 33.58 -6.44 6.66
C ASP A 76 34.15 -5.00 6.61
N GLY A 77 33.29 -3.99 6.41
CA GLY A 77 33.62 -2.58 6.43
C GLY A 77 34.42 -2.13 5.21
N ASN A 78 34.32 -2.87 4.09
CA ASN A 78 35.10 -2.60 2.88
C ASN A 78 34.47 -1.50 2.00
N GLY A 79 33.28 -0.99 2.36
CA GLY A 79 32.54 0.03 1.63
C GLY A 79 31.74 -0.49 0.43
N ARG A 80 31.53 -1.80 0.35
CA ARG A 80 30.87 -2.54 -0.73
C ARG A 80 29.99 -3.64 -0.13
N ILE A 81 29.11 -4.20 -0.95
CA ILE A 81 28.20 -5.26 -0.55
C ILE A 81 28.49 -6.50 -1.38
N SER A 82 28.95 -7.56 -0.72
CA SER A 82 29.09 -8.89 -1.30
C SER A 82 27.73 -9.54 -1.55
N ILE A 83 27.69 -10.65 -2.29
CA ILE A 83 26.44 -11.38 -2.54
C ILE A 83 25.81 -11.93 -1.25
N ASP A 84 26.63 -12.37 -0.29
CA ASP A 84 26.16 -12.91 0.99
C ASP A 84 25.53 -11.79 1.84
N GLU A 85 26.15 -10.61 1.88
CA GLU A 85 25.59 -9.44 2.57
C GLU A 85 24.32 -8.91 1.89
N PHE A 86 24.29 -8.97 0.56
CA PHE A 86 23.10 -8.63 -0.22
C PHE A 86 21.94 -9.58 0.06
N GLU A 87 22.22 -10.89 0.20
CA GLU A 87 21.24 -11.90 0.59
C GLU A 87 20.63 -11.58 1.96
N HIS A 88 21.47 -11.37 2.98
CA HIS A 88 21.01 -11.00 4.32
C HIS A 88 20.19 -9.70 4.35
N MET A 89 20.54 -8.75 3.49
CA MET A 89 19.78 -7.52 3.33
C MET A 89 18.40 -7.78 2.70
N LEU A 90 18.31 -8.61 1.65
CA LEU A 90 17.02 -8.99 1.07
C LEU A 90 16.17 -9.82 2.05
N GLU A 91 16.78 -10.70 2.85
CA GLU A 91 16.10 -11.40 3.95
C GLU A 91 15.51 -10.40 4.96
N TYR A 92 16.29 -9.39 5.33
CA TYR A 92 15.81 -8.33 6.21
C TYR A 92 14.61 -7.61 5.60
N VAL A 93 14.66 -7.22 4.32
CA VAL A 93 13.55 -6.56 3.64
C VAL A 93 12.31 -7.45 3.62
N ASP A 94 12.45 -8.70 3.17
CA ASP A 94 11.35 -9.65 3.10
C ASP A 94 10.71 -9.88 4.48
N SER A 95 11.51 -9.90 5.55
CA SER A 95 11.00 -9.99 6.93
C SER A 95 10.21 -8.76 7.39
N LYS A 96 10.46 -7.59 6.80
CA LYS A 96 9.78 -6.32 7.10
C LYS A 96 8.57 -6.06 6.20
N LEU A 97 8.48 -6.73 5.05
CA LEU A 97 7.32 -6.67 4.17
C LEU A 97 6.13 -7.36 4.83
N THR A 98 5.38 -6.59 5.62
CA THR A 98 4.14 -7.06 6.22
C THR A 98 2.98 -6.84 5.28
N ALA A 99 2.04 -7.78 5.29
CA ALA A 99 0.72 -7.60 4.69
C ALA A 99 0.10 -6.25 5.11
N LEU A 100 -0.66 -5.66 4.20
CA LEU A 100 -1.42 -4.45 4.48
C LEU A 100 -2.36 -4.69 5.69
N PRO A 101 -2.54 -3.69 6.56
CA PRO A 101 -3.36 -3.85 7.75
C PRO A 101 -4.84 -4.00 7.38
N ALA A 102 -5.57 -4.87 8.10
CA ALA A 102 -7.02 -5.05 7.96
C ALA A 102 -7.79 -3.80 8.44
N LEU A 103 -7.90 -2.80 7.56
CA LEU A 103 -8.50 -1.50 7.84
C LEU A 103 -9.48 -1.11 6.73
N ALA A 104 -10.58 -0.46 7.11
CA ALA A 104 -11.55 0.09 6.16
C ALA A 104 -10.92 1.03 5.11
N GLN A 105 -9.87 1.77 5.48
CA GLN A 105 -9.16 2.63 4.53
C GLN A 105 -8.38 1.84 3.46
N VAL A 106 -7.86 0.66 3.81
CA VAL A 106 -7.18 -0.24 2.86
C VAL A 106 -8.21 -0.80 1.90
N ALA A 107 -9.27 -1.43 2.42
CA ALA A 107 -10.36 -1.96 1.61
C ALA A 107 -10.99 -0.89 0.69
N SER A 108 -11.16 0.34 1.18
CA SER A 108 -11.69 1.44 0.37
C SER A 108 -10.75 1.83 -0.77
N GLN A 109 -9.44 1.88 -0.53
CA GLN A 109 -8.45 2.20 -1.57
C GLN A 109 -8.33 1.06 -2.59
N GLU A 110 -8.31 -0.18 -2.14
CA GLU A 110 -8.29 -1.36 -3.00
C GLU A 110 -9.55 -1.43 -3.88
N GLY A 111 -10.73 -1.12 -3.33
CA GLY A 111 -11.98 -1.06 -4.08
C GLY A 111 -11.97 0.00 -5.18
N VAL A 112 -11.45 1.20 -4.87
CA VAL A 112 -11.29 2.27 -5.87
C VAL A 112 -10.30 1.85 -6.96
N TYR A 113 -9.14 1.31 -6.56
CA TYR A 113 -8.11 0.83 -7.47
C TYR A 113 -8.66 -0.25 -8.42
N LEU A 114 -9.29 -1.29 -7.88
CA LEU A 114 -9.83 -2.39 -8.68
C LEU A 114 -10.95 -1.90 -9.60
N GLY A 115 -11.83 -1.02 -9.11
CA GLY A 115 -12.90 -0.43 -9.92
C GLY A 115 -12.37 0.35 -11.14
N HIS A 116 -11.33 1.17 -10.95
CA HIS A 116 -10.67 1.87 -12.05
C HIS A 116 -9.92 0.91 -12.99
N GLY A 117 -9.18 -0.05 -12.43
CA GLY A 117 -8.44 -1.05 -13.21
C GLY A 117 -9.35 -1.86 -14.12
N LEU A 118 -10.44 -2.40 -13.57
CA LEU A 118 -11.43 -3.17 -14.35
C LEU A 118 -12.13 -2.31 -15.41
N SER A 119 -12.43 -1.04 -15.09
CA SER A 119 -13.03 -0.12 -16.07
C SER A 119 -12.07 0.18 -17.23
N HIS A 120 -10.79 0.35 -16.93
CA HIS A 120 -9.74 0.57 -17.94
C HIS A 120 -9.54 -0.66 -18.83
N LEU A 121 -9.46 -1.85 -18.23
CA LEU A 121 -9.38 -3.13 -18.95
C LEU A 121 -10.59 -3.36 -19.85
N ALA A 122 -11.79 -3.07 -19.35
CA ALA A 122 -13.02 -3.17 -20.13
C ALA A 122 -12.99 -2.25 -21.36
N ALA A 123 -12.45 -1.03 -21.23
CA ALA A 123 -12.28 -0.11 -22.36
C ALA A 123 -11.29 -0.65 -23.40
N ILE A 124 -10.17 -1.24 -22.96
CA ILE A 124 -9.18 -1.86 -23.86
C ILE A 124 -9.82 -3.00 -24.64
N TYR A 125 -10.50 -3.92 -23.94
CA TYR A 125 -11.16 -5.08 -24.57
C TYR A 125 -12.31 -4.69 -25.50
N ALA A 126 -12.95 -3.54 -25.28
CA ALA A 126 -13.97 -3.01 -26.19
C ALA A 126 -13.37 -2.36 -27.44
N SER A 127 -12.14 -1.84 -27.36
CA SER A 127 -11.47 -1.13 -28.45
C SER A 127 -10.65 -2.03 -29.37
N ASP A 128 -10.12 -3.15 -28.85
CA ASP A 128 -9.21 -4.03 -29.57
C ASP A 128 -9.65 -5.50 -29.45
N GLU A 129 -10.35 -5.96 -30.50
CA GLU A 129 -10.87 -7.32 -30.61
C GLU A 129 -9.74 -8.37 -30.68
N ASP A 130 -8.57 -8.02 -31.22
CA ASP A 130 -7.42 -8.93 -31.27
C ASP A 130 -6.82 -9.13 -29.87
N THR A 131 -6.73 -8.06 -29.08
CA THR A 131 -6.31 -8.15 -27.67
C THR A 131 -7.29 -9.00 -26.87
N ARG A 132 -8.60 -8.78 -27.04
CA ARG A 132 -9.62 -9.59 -26.39
C ARG A 132 -9.47 -11.08 -26.73
N ARG A 133 -9.32 -11.42 -28.01
CA ARG A 133 -9.14 -12.80 -28.46
C ARG A 133 -7.88 -13.45 -27.88
N LYS A 134 -6.78 -12.71 -27.75
CA LYS A 134 -5.52 -13.20 -27.14
C LYS A 134 -5.69 -13.48 -25.65
N VAL A 135 -6.38 -12.59 -24.93
CA VAL A 135 -6.67 -12.72 -23.50
C VAL A 135 -7.58 -13.93 -23.23
N GLU A 136 -8.57 -14.17 -24.07
CA GLU A 136 -9.46 -15.33 -23.97
C GLU A 136 -8.74 -16.66 -24.33
N ALA A 137 -7.70 -16.60 -25.18
CA ALA A 137 -6.96 -17.78 -25.63
C ALA A 137 -5.91 -18.30 -24.63
N SER A 138 -5.33 -17.43 -23.80
CA SER A 138 -4.29 -17.83 -22.84
C SER A 138 -4.37 -17.05 -21.51
N PRO A 139 -4.37 -17.75 -20.36
CA PRO A 139 -4.20 -17.15 -19.03
C PRO A 139 -2.97 -16.24 -18.90
N GLU A 140 -1.87 -16.59 -19.56
CA GLU A 140 -0.63 -15.81 -19.49
C GLU A 140 -0.75 -14.49 -20.26
N ALA A 141 -1.42 -14.53 -21.42
CA ALA A 141 -1.70 -13.34 -22.20
C ALA A 141 -2.59 -12.36 -21.43
N ARG A 142 -3.57 -12.87 -20.68
CA ARG A 142 -4.38 -12.05 -19.76
C ARG A 142 -3.53 -11.30 -18.75
N ARG A 143 -2.66 -12.02 -18.03
CA ARG A 143 -1.77 -11.40 -17.02
C ARG A 143 -0.83 -10.37 -17.64
N GLY A 144 -0.31 -10.63 -18.84
CA GLY A 144 0.56 -9.70 -19.56
C GLY A 144 -0.14 -8.38 -19.92
N VAL A 145 -1.36 -8.46 -20.44
CA VAL A 145 -2.17 -7.26 -20.75
C VAL A 145 -2.54 -6.50 -19.48
N GLU A 146 -2.95 -7.21 -18.43
CA GLU A 146 -3.28 -6.58 -17.14
C GLU A 146 -2.09 -5.85 -16.53
N ALA A 147 -0.91 -6.46 -16.52
CA ALA A 147 0.33 -5.87 -16.01
C ALA A 147 0.76 -4.61 -16.79
N GLN A 148 0.45 -4.54 -18.09
CA GLN A 148 0.75 -3.37 -18.91
C GLN A 148 -0.31 -2.26 -18.76
N ALA A 149 -1.57 -2.64 -18.57
CA ALA A 149 -2.71 -1.73 -18.55
C ALA A 149 -2.95 -1.08 -17.17
N VAL A 150 -2.56 -1.74 -16.08
CA VAL A 150 -2.85 -1.30 -14.71
C VAL A 150 -1.57 -1.31 -13.87
N ALA A 151 -1.20 -0.15 -13.34
CA ALA A 151 -0.07 -0.04 -12.43
C ALA A 151 -0.33 -0.80 -11.11
N PRO A 152 0.68 -1.32 -10.41
CA PRO A 152 0.49 -2.02 -9.14
C PRO A 152 -0.24 -1.16 -8.10
N PHE A 153 -1.08 -1.80 -7.28
CA PHE A 153 -1.71 -1.13 -6.15
C PHE A 153 -0.68 -0.61 -5.16
N MET A 154 -0.84 0.63 -4.71
CA MET A 154 -0.02 1.27 -3.68
C MET A 154 -0.91 1.83 -2.57
N TYR A 155 -0.74 1.29 -1.37
CA TYR A 155 -1.47 1.77 -0.20
C TYR A 155 -0.91 3.11 0.28
N HIS A 156 -1.80 4.09 0.47
CA HIS A 156 -1.47 5.39 1.04
C HIS A 156 -2.10 5.54 2.41
N HIS A 157 -1.29 5.54 3.47
CA HIS A 157 -1.78 5.72 4.83
C HIS A 157 -2.29 7.15 5.04
N ARG A 158 -3.58 7.29 5.38
CA ARG A 158 -4.22 8.62 5.62
C ARG A 158 -4.21 9.05 7.08
N GLY A 159 -3.49 8.33 7.93
CA GLY A 159 -3.48 8.51 9.36
C GLY A 159 -4.44 7.60 10.11
N THR A 160 -4.44 7.74 11.43
CA THR A 160 -5.31 7.05 12.38
C THR A 160 -5.96 8.05 13.34
N LEU A 161 -7.17 7.76 13.78
CA LEU A 161 -7.94 8.64 14.64
C LEU A 161 -8.71 7.80 15.67
N ALA A 162 -8.52 8.13 16.95
CA ALA A 162 -9.17 7.46 18.07
C ALA A 162 -9.93 8.47 18.94
N TYR A 163 -11.21 8.17 19.21
CA TYR A 163 -12.01 8.90 20.19
C TYR A 163 -11.82 8.29 21.57
N LEU A 164 -11.48 9.12 22.54
CA LEU A 164 -11.17 8.74 23.93
C LEU A 164 -12.20 9.34 24.90
N GLY A 165 -13.46 9.46 24.47
CA GLY A 165 -14.55 9.97 25.31
C GLY A 165 -14.59 11.50 25.39
N ARG A 166 -13.71 12.13 26.18
CA ARG A 166 -13.59 13.60 26.22
C ARG A 166 -12.38 14.13 25.44
N ALA A 167 -11.62 13.22 24.86
CA ALA A 167 -10.44 13.53 24.08
C ALA A 167 -10.46 12.84 22.73
N ALA A 168 -9.65 13.33 21.80
CA ALA A 168 -9.32 12.63 20.57
C ALA A 168 -7.80 12.63 20.39
N ALA A 169 -7.30 11.52 19.87
CA ALA A 169 -5.93 11.39 19.40
C ALA A 169 -5.99 11.13 17.89
N ALA A 170 -5.26 11.92 17.12
CA ALA A 170 -5.10 11.77 15.69
C ALA A 170 -3.62 11.66 15.38
N ASP A 171 -3.26 10.74 14.51
CA ASP A 171 -1.95 10.68 13.87
C ASP A 171 -2.20 10.83 12.38
N PHE A 172 -1.68 11.89 11.77
CA PHE A 172 -1.85 12.16 10.34
C PHE A 172 -0.69 11.62 9.49
N GLY A 173 0.27 10.92 10.10
CA GLY A 173 1.51 10.49 9.44
C GLY A 173 2.58 11.58 9.45
N GLU A 174 3.79 11.22 9.00
CA GLU A 174 4.94 12.14 8.86
C GLU A 174 5.28 12.94 10.13
N GLY A 175 5.05 12.33 11.31
CA GLY A 175 5.31 12.96 12.61
C GLY A 175 4.27 14.01 13.04
N ARG A 176 3.17 14.19 12.28
CA ARG A 176 2.09 15.13 12.62
C ARG A 176 1.02 14.44 13.45
N ALA A 177 1.17 14.50 14.76
CA ALA A 177 0.18 13.99 15.71
C ALA A 177 -0.55 15.12 16.45
N TYR A 178 -1.82 14.91 16.73
CA TYR A 178 -2.66 15.76 17.56
C TYR A 178 -3.26 14.96 18.71
N ARG A 179 -3.17 15.50 19.93
CA ARG A 179 -3.84 14.94 21.11
C ARG A 179 -4.47 16.08 21.87
N GLY A 180 -5.77 15.98 22.16
CA GLY A 180 -6.47 17.03 22.90
C GLY A 180 -7.73 16.51 23.57
N SER A 181 -8.06 17.10 24.73
CA SER A 181 -9.27 16.80 25.51
C SER A 181 -10.30 17.95 25.48
N ASN A 182 -10.21 18.80 24.46
CA ASN A 182 -11.03 20.00 24.31
C ASN A 182 -12.14 19.81 23.26
N LEU A 183 -13.04 20.78 23.14
CA LEU A 183 -14.08 20.77 22.10
C LEU A 183 -13.48 20.64 20.69
N ALA A 184 -12.32 21.25 20.44
CA ALA A 184 -11.64 21.14 19.16
C ALA A 184 -11.35 19.69 18.79
N ALA A 185 -10.88 18.87 19.73
CA ALA A 185 -10.67 17.43 19.53
C ALA A 185 -11.97 16.67 19.20
N LYS A 186 -13.09 17.00 19.88
CA LYS A 186 -14.42 16.42 19.60
C LYS A 186 -14.88 16.76 18.18
N TYR A 187 -14.74 18.02 17.76
CA TYR A 187 -15.19 18.45 16.43
C TYR A 187 -14.25 18.03 15.30
N LEU A 188 -12.94 17.93 15.55
CA LEU A 188 -11.98 17.32 14.63
C LEU A 188 -12.37 15.87 14.35
N TRP A 189 -12.70 15.11 15.41
CA TRP A 189 -13.14 13.73 15.22
C TRP A 189 -14.44 13.64 14.40
N ARG A 190 -15.43 14.48 14.73
CA ARG A 190 -16.71 14.54 14.00
C ARG A 190 -16.54 14.94 12.54
N SER A 191 -15.66 15.89 12.22
CA SER A 191 -15.47 16.37 10.84
C SER A 191 -14.88 15.29 9.94
N VAL A 192 -13.92 14.51 10.44
CA VAL A 192 -13.36 13.36 9.73
C VAL A 192 -14.43 12.31 9.47
N TYR A 193 -15.18 11.91 10.51
CA TYR A 193 -16.26 10.91 10.38
C TYR A 193 -17.37 11.34 9.43
N TRP A 194 -17.74 12.62 9.46
CA TRP A 194 -18.77 13.19 8.58
C TRP A 194 -18.31 13.21 7.12
N SER A 195 -17.04 13.61 6.87
CA SER A 195 -16.50 13.68 5.51
C SER A 195 -16.32 12.31 4.86
N GLN A 196 -15.99 11.28 5.65
CA GLN A 196 -15.83 9.89 5.17
C GLN A 196 -17.14 9.15 4.86
N GLN A 197 -18.30 9.73 5.18
CA GLN A 197 -19.57 9.10 4.84
C GLN A 197 -19.81 9.03 3.33
N VAL A 198 -20.30 7.89 2.87
CA VAL A 198 -20.52 7.59 1.44
C VAL A 198 -21.68 8.37 0.83
N SER A 199 -22.73 8.69 1.61
CA SER A 199 -23.97 9.28 1.08
C SER A 199 -24.36 10.59 1.77
N LEU A 200 -25.04 11.47 1.03
CA LEU A 200 -25.63 12.68 1.60
C LEU A 200 -26.65 12.35 2.70
N ARG A 201 -27.43 11.28 2.52
CA ARG A 201 -28.43 10.84 3.50
C ARG A 201 -27.77 10.53 4.85
N THR A 202 -26.71 9.72 4.87
CA THR A 202 -26.02 9.38 6.12
C THR A 202 -25.33 10.58 6.74
N ARG A 203 -24.78 11.50 5.93
CA ARG A 203 -24.23 12.79 6.39
C ARG A 203 -25.28 13.65 7.09
N LEU A 204 -26.48 13.76 6.51
CA LEU A 204 -27.58 14.54 7.09
C LEU A 204 -28.13 13.90 8.36
N LEU A 205 -28.28 12.57 8.38
CA LEU A 205 -28.70 11.83 9.57
C LEU A 205 -27.73 12.06 10.74
N LEU A 206 -26.42 11.93 10.50
CA LEU A 206 -25.40 12.23 11.52
C LEU A 206 -25.45 13.67 12.01
N ALA A 207 -25.62 14.63 11.10
CA ALA A 207 -25.74 16.04 11.46
C ALA A 207 -26.98 16.29 12.35
N MET A 208 -28.11 15.65 12.02
CA MET A 208 -29.34 15.74 12.82
C MET A 208 -29.17 15.08 14.19
N ASP A 209 -28.49 13.94 14.27
CA ASP A 209 -28.24 13.28 15.55
C ASP A 209 -27.31 14.10 16.45
N TRP A 210 -26.29 14.74 15.89
CA TRP A 210 -25.45 15.68 16.64
C TRP A 210 -26.20 16.96 17.05
N LEU A 211 -27.14 17.43 16.23
CA LEU A 211 -28.01 18.56 16.58
C LEU A 211 -28.95 18.20 17.74
N LYS A 212 -29.56 17.02 17.71
CA LYS A 212 -30.39 16.51 18.82
C LYS A 212 -29.57 16.37 20.09
N GLU A 213 -28.36 15.80 20.01
CA GLU A 213 -27.45 15.69 21.15
C GLU A 213 -27.12 17.07 21.75
N LEU A 214 -26.93 18.09 20.90
CA LEU A 214 -26.63 19.45 21.34
C LEU A 214 -27.82 20.12 22.03
N LEU A 215 -29.04 19.95 21.51
CA LEU A 215 -30.25 20.60 22.01
C LEU A 215 -30.87 19.88 23.21
N PHE A 216 -30.89 18.56 23.20
CA PHE A 216 -31.64 17.72 24.15
C PHE A 216 -30.75 16.80 24.98
N GLY A 217 -29.44 16.75 24.71
CA GLY A 217 -28.54 15.78 25.32
C GLY A 217 -28.60 14.41 24.63
N ARG A 218 -27.77 13.46 25.12
CA ARG A 218 -27.70 12.12 24.56
C ARG A 218 -28.90 11.29 25.04
N ASP A 219 -29.67 10.76 24.09
CA ASP A 219 -30.71 9.79 24.42
C ASP A 219 -30.08 8.50 24.96
N ILE A 220 -30.57 8.05 26.11
CA ILE A 220 -30.13 6.84 26.81
C ILE A 220 -31.28 5.84 27.01
N SER A 221 -32.46 6.13 26.43
CA SER A 221 -33.60 5.23 26.50
C SER A 221 -33.27 3.90 25.82
N LYS A 222 -33.59 2.80 26.51
CA LYS A 222 -33.40 1.42 26.01
C LYS A 222 -34.77 0.78 25.82
N PHE A 223 -35.57 1.29 24.90
CA PHE A 223 -36.89 0.75 24.60
C PHE A 223 -37.16 0.83 23.10
#